data_AF-A0A9W9NJE6-F1
#
_entry.id   AF-A0A9W9NJE6-F1
#
_cell.length_a   1.000
_cell.length_b   1.000
_cell.length_c   1.000
_cell.angle_alpha   90.00
_cell.angle_beta   90.00
_cell.angle_gamma   90.00
#
_symmetry.space_group_name_H-M   'P 1'
#
loop_
_entity.id
_entity.type
_entity.pdbx_description
1 polymer ?
#
loop_
_entity_poly.entity_id
_entity_poly.type
_entity_poly.pdbx_seq_one_letter_code
_entity_poly.pdbx_strand_id
1 'polypeptide(L)'
;MNATSNLHIEKWGDDTYLVGCLGDNRGRFEWGGHEFTERARNISFDPEEGASRAPILRAELEDDAGRFLPGDVNLAERINNRDGYLQFKW
;
A
#
# COMPACT_ATOMS: atom_id res chain seq x y z
N MET A 1 -26.46 2.02 -1.58
CA MET A 1 -25.52 1.13 -2.29
C MET A 1 -24.16 1.33 -1.65
N ASN A 2 -23.74 0.41 -0.79
CA ASN A 2 -22.42 0.41 -0.15
C ASN A 2 -21.64 -0.69 -0.85
N ALA A 3 -20.71 -0.31 -1.73
CA ALA A 3 -19.70 -1.23 -2.22
C ALA A 3 -18.53 -1.18 -1.25
N THR A 4 -18.56 -2.05 -0.23
CA THR A 4 -17.34 -2.44 0.48
C THR A 4 -16.55 -3.29 -0.50
N SER A 5 -15.82 -2.62 -1.40
CA SER A 5 -14.85 -3.29 -2.24
C SER A 5 -13.69 -3.70 -1.34
N ASN A 6 -13.80 -4.86 -0.71
CA ASN A 6 -12.67 -5.52 -0.10
C ASN A 6 -11.64 -5.72 -1.22
N LEU A 7 -10.46 -5.12 -1.06
CA LEU A 7 -9.35 -5.30 -1.99
C LEU A 7 -8.96 -6.78 -1.96
N HIS A 8 -9.46 -7.55 -2.91
CA HIS A 8 -9.13 -8.95 -3.08
C HIS A 8 -7.77 -9.04 -3.77
N ILE A 9 -6.71 -9.20 -2.97
CA ILE A 9 -5.35 -9.35 -3.47
C ILE A 9 -5.13 -10.83 -3.79
N GLU A 10 -5.39 -11.24 -5.02
CA GLU A 10 -4.97 -12.54 -5.53
C GLU A 10 -3.63 -12.45 -6.28
N LYS A 11 -2.79 -13.45 -6.05
CA LYS A 11 -1.49 -13.62 -6.68
C LYS A 11 -1.68 -14.15 -8.11
N TRP A 12 -1.57 -13.31 -9.14
CA TRP A 12 -1.62 -13.69 -10.55
C TRP A 12 -0.45 -13.09 -11.36
N GLY A 13 0.50 -13.94 -11.79
CA GLY A 13 1.51 -13.58 -12.81
C GLY A 13 2.54 -12.50 -12.44
N ASP A 14 3.45 -12.19 -13.38
CA ASP A 14 4.58 -11.24 -13.25
C ASP A 14 4.16 -9.75 -13.21
N ASP A 15 2.96 -9.45 -12.71
CA ASP A 15 2.52 -8.08 -12.47
C ASP A 15 3.23 -7.52 -11.24
N THR A 16 3.63 -6.24 -11.30
CA THR A 16 4.39 -5.61 -10.21
C THR A 16 3.48 -5.41 -9.00
N TYR A 17 3.48 -6.38 -8.09
CA TYR A 17 2.69 -6.32 -6.86
C TYR A 17 3.18 -5.18 -5.96
N LEU A 18 2.24 -4.38 -5.44
CA LEU A 18 2.49 -3.42 -4.35
C LEU A 18 3.25 -4.07 -3.18
N VAL A 19 2.93 -5.34 -2.89
CA VAL A 19 3.55 -6.19 -1.86
C VAL A 19 5.05 -6.45 -2.14
N GLY A 20 5.49 -6.41 -3.40
CA GLY A 20 6.88 -6.65 -3.78
C GLY A 20 7.78 -5.41 -3.73
N CYS A 21 7.23 -4.21 -3.48
CA CYS A 21 7.99 -2.96 -3.48
C CYS A 21 7.71 -2.08 -2.27
N LEU A 22 6.87 -2.53 -1.34
CA LEU A 22 6.49 -1.80 -0.14
C LEU A 22 6.59 -2.74 1.07
N GLY A 23 7.45 -2.39 2.02
CA GLY A 23 7.65 -3.12 3.27
C GLY A 23 7.20 -2.34 4.49
N ASP A 24 7.31 -2.99 5.64
CA ASP A 24 7.18 -2.38 6.97
C ASP A 24 8.56 -2.33 7.63
N ASN A 25 9.02 -1.11 7.93
CA ASN A 25 10.23 -0.86 8.71
C ASN A 25 9.85 -0.23 10.06
N ARG A 26 9.59 -1.11 11.03
CA ARG A 26 9.32 -0.76 12.44
C ARG A 26 8.10 0.15 12.59
N GLY A 27 6.98 -0.25 12.00
CA GLY A 27 5.73 0.49 12.05
C GLY A 27 5.65 1.63 11.03
N ARG A 28 6.40 1.56 9.93
CA ARG A 28 6.41 2.59 8.87
C ARG A 28 6.54 1.95 7.50
N PHE A 29 5.82 2.50 6.52
CA PHE A 29 5.98 2.13 5.13
C PHE A 29 7.40 2.41 4.62
N GLU A 30 7.98 1.44 3.91
CA GLU A 30 9.30 1.54 3.30
C GLU A 30 9.26 1.12 1.83
N TRP A 31 9.59 2.05 0.93
CA TRP A 31 9.79 1.75 -0.48
C TRP A 31 11.02 0.88 -0.70
N GLY A 32 10.90 -0.13 -1.56
CA GLY A 32 11.97 -1.12 -1.81
C GLY A 32 12.02 -2.24 -0.78
N GLY A 33 11.19 -2.18 0.25
CA GLY A 33 10.91 -3.32 1.13
C GLY A 33 9.95 -4.33 0.48
N HIS A 34 9.58 -5.35 1.24
CA HIS A 34 8.64 -6.38 0.82
C HIS A 34 7.61 -6.67 1.92
N GLU A 35 6.43 -7.12 1.50
CA GLU A 35 5.48 -7.85 2.34
C GLU A 35 4.95 -7.08 3.56
N PHE A 36 4.74 -5.76 3.45
CA PHE A 36 4.14 -4.96 4.55
C PHE A 36 2.83 -5.56 5.09
N THR A 37 2.10 -6.31 4.25
CA THR A 37 0.82 -6.93 4.59
C THR A 37 0.91 -8.02 5.65
N GLU A 38 2.07 -8.65 5.88
CA GLU A 38 2.20 -9.76 6.84
C GLU A 38 1.83 -9.37 8.28
N ARG A 39 2.13 -8.12 8.65
CA ARG A 39 1.89 -7.59 10.00
C ARG A 39 1.09 -6.29 9.98
N ALA A 40 0.41 -5.99 8.87
CA ALA A 40 -0.45 -4.83 8.77
C ALA A 40 -1.90 -5.14 9.15
N ARG A 41 -2.61 -4.13 9.64
CA ARG A 41 -4.05 -4.19 9.94
C ARG A 41 -4.75 -2.94 9.42
N ASN A 42 -6.09 -3.01 9.34
CA ASN A 42 -6.94 -1.88 8.94
C ASN A 42 -6.47 -1.21 7.62
N ILE A 43 -6.04 -2.03 6.66
CA ILE A 43 -5.52 -1.55 5.38
C ILE A 43 -6.67 -0.94 4.59
N SER A 44 -6.51 0.30 4.15
CA SER A 44 -7.46 1.02 3.32
C SER A 44 -6.74 1.79 2.21
N PHE A 45 -7.43 1.99 1.11
CA PHE A 45 -6.92 2.72 -0.04
C PHE A 45 -7.94 3.78 -0.46
N ASP A 46 -7.49 5.03 -0.52
CA ASP A 46 -8.21 6.14 -1.13
C ASP A 46 -7.52 6.52 -2.44
N PRO A 47 -8.13 6.25 -3.61
CA PRO A 47 -7.51 6.58 -4.89
C PRO A 47 -7.44 8.09 -5.16
N GLU A 48 -8.22 8.92 -4.45
CA GLU A 48 -8.39 10.34 -4.77
C GLU A 48 -8.47 11.20 -3.49
N GLU A 49 -7.49 11.06 -2.59
CA GLU A 49 -7.51 11.78 -1.32
C GLU A 49 -7.13 13.26 -1.49
N GLY A 50 -7.91 14.13 -0.85
CA GLY A 50 -7.66 15.57 -0.78
C GLY A 50 -7.80 16.32 -2.12
N ALA A 51 -7.44 17.60 -2.12
CA ALA A 51 -7.59 18.47 -3.29
C ALA A 51 -6.67 18.06 -4.47
N SER A 52 -5.57 17.38 -4.19
CA SER A 52 -4.65 16.85 -5.20
C SER A 52 -5.06 15.50 -5.77
N ARG A 53 -6.14 14.88 -5.26
CA ARG A 53 -6.60 13.53 -5.65
C ARG A 53 -5.45 12.52 -5.61
N ALA A 54 -4.71 12.52 -4.50
CA ALA A 54 -3.55 11.65 -4.35
C ALA A 54 -3.99 10.22 -3.99
N PRO A 55 -3.41 9.18 -4.59
CA PRO A 55 -3.72 7.79 -4.25
C PRO A 55 -3.00 7.39 -2.97
N ILE A 56 -3.69 7.46 -1.82
CA ILE A 56 -3.12 7.20 -0.50
C ILE A 56 -3.48 5.80 -0.03
N LEU A 57 -2.46 5.03 0.35
CA LEU A 57 -2.60 3.77 1.08
C LEU A 57 -2.41 4.02 2.57
N ARG A 58 -3.31 3.51 3.41
CA ARG A 58 -3.25 3.60 4.87
C ARG A 58 -3.25 2.22 5.48
N ALA A 59 -2.48 2.03 6.55
CA ALA A 59 -2.51 0.81 7.35
C ALA A 59 -2.00 1.07 8.76
N GLU A 60 -2.33 0.19 9.68
CA GLU A 60 -1.65 0.07 10.96
C GLU A 60 -0.52 -0.95 10.84
N LEU A 61 0.72 -0.54 11.11
CA LEU A 61 1.94 -1.31 10.94
C LEU A 61 2.56 -1.66 12.30
N GLU A 62 3.13 -2.85 12.45
CA GLU A 62 3.63 -3.34 13.73
C GLU A 62 5.08 -2.90 13.98
N ASP A 63 5.34 -2.19 15.08
CA ASP A 63 6.71 -1.85 15.48
C ASP A 63 7.42 -2.99 16.23
N ASP A 64 8.71 -2.82 16.52
CA ASP A 64 9.53 -3.81 17.24
C ASP A 64 9.00 -4.14 18.66
N ALA A 65 8.12 -3.32 19.21
CA ALA A 65 7.48 -3.53 20.52
C ALA A 65 6.09 -4.19 20.40
N GLY A 66 5.68 -4.59 19.20
CA GLY A 66 4.36 -5.19 18.92
C GLY A 66 3.21 -4.18 18.93
N ARG A 67 3.51 -2.88 18.86
CA ARG A 67 2.49 -1.81 18.80
C ARG A 67 2.13 -1.54 17.36
N PHE A 68 0.83 -1.36 17.11
CA PHE A 68 0.30 -1.00 15.80
C PHE A 68 0.27 0.53 15.67
N LEU A 69 1.07 1.05 14.73
CA LEU A 69 1.22 2.47 14.47
C LEU A 69 0.51 2.83 13.14
N PRO A 70 -0.28 3.90 13.10
CA PRO A 70 -0.89 4.34 11.85
C PRO A 70 0.19 4.87 10.90
N GLY A 71 0.15 4.39 9.66
CA GLY A 71 1.00 4.84 8.57
C GLY A 71 0.17 5.15 7.33
N ASP A 72 0.67 6.09 6.52
CA ASP A 72 0.18 6.32 5.18
C ASP A 72 1.32 6.52 4.19
N VAL A 73 1.05 6.19 2.93
CA VAL A 73 1.99 6.39 1.83
C VAL A 73 1.23 6.80 0.58
N ASN A 74 1.74 7.85 -0.09
CA ASN A 74 1.23 8.26 -1.38
C ASN A 74 1.82 7.37 -2.47
N LEU A 75 0.99 6.51 -3.05
CA LEU A 75 1.44 5.56 -4.07
C LEU A 75 1.98 6.28 -5.32
N ALA A 76 1.53 7.50 -5.62
CA ALA A 76 2.02 8.27 -6.76
C ALA A 76 3.49 8.68 -6.64
N GLU A 77 4.10 8.56 -5.45
CA GLU A 77 5.54 8.82 -5.26
C GLU A 77 6.41 7.86 -6.06
N ARG A 78 5.99 6.60 -6.18
CA ARG A 78 6.80 5.52 -6.75
C ARG A 78 6.04 4.57 -7.66
N ILE A 79 4.71 4.66 -7.71
CA ILE A 79 3.86 3.80 -8.52
C ILE A 79 3.17 4.65 -9.57
N ASN A 80 3.34 4.24 -10.83
CA ASN A 80 2.68 4.84 -11.97
C ASN A 80 1.70 3.84 -12.60
N ASN A 81 0.47 4.26 -12.87
CA ASN A 81 -0.44 3.45 -13.69
C ASN A 81 -0.16 3.76 -15.16
N ARG A 82 0.43 2.80 -15.88
CA ARG A 82 0.67 2.88 -17.31
C ARG A 82 -0.12 1.79 -18.01
N ASP A 83 -1.11 2.19 -18.80
CA ASP A 83 -1.95 1.32 -19.59
C ASP A 83 -2.70 0.24 -18.77
N GLY A 84 -3.08 0.58 -17.53
CA GLY A 84 -3.76 -0.34 -16.61
C GLY A 84 -2.81 -1.16 -15.72
N TYR A 85 -1.50 -1.05 -15.92
CA TYR A 85 -0.49 -1.76 -15.13
C TYR A 85 0.16 -0.81 -14.13
N LEU A 86 0.23 -1.21 -12.87
CA LEU A 86 0.99 -0.49 -11.85
C LEU A 86 2.48 -0.79 -12.05
N GLN A 87 3.29 0.26 -12.20
CA GLN A 87 4.74 0.19 -12.40
C GLN A 87 5.46 0.90 -11.28
N PHE A 88 6.32 0.18 -10.56
CA PHE A 88 7.21 0.76 -9.56
C PHE A 88 8.40 1.48 -10.22
N LYS A 89 8.78 2.65 -9.71
CA LYS A 89 9.90 3.47 -10.19
C LYS A 89 10.81 3.88 -9.04
N TRP A 90 12.13 3.80 -9.28
CA TRP A 90 13.18 4.26 -8.36
C TRP A 90 13.52 5.74 -8.55
#